data_AF-A0A0Q9XSG7-F1
#
_entry.id   AF-A0A0Q9XSG7-F1
#
_cell.length_a   1.000
_cell.length_b   1.000
_cell.length_c   1.000
_cell.angle_alpha   90.00
_cell.angle_beta   90.00
_cell.angle_gamma   90.00
#
_symmetry.space_group_name_H-M   'P 1'
#
loop_
_entity.id
_entity.type
_entity.pdbx_description
1 polymer ?
#
loop_
_entity_poly.entity_id
_entity_poly.type
_entity_poly.pdbx_seq_one_letter_code
_entity_poly.pdbx_strand_id
1 'polypeptide(L)' 'MLFDAIAGHWRVSSTYPPHIRQLKERGQISRTTTDDDGRIIAVEGVMERNQIRLFKPILKEID' A
#
# COMPACT_ATOMS: atom_id res chain seq x y z
N MET A 1 -5.74 -3.03 1.17
CA MET A 1 -5.05 -3.40 -0.09
C MET A 1 -5.90 -4.42 -0.81
N LEU A 2 -6.07 -4.30 -2.13
CA LEU A 2 -6.88 -5.18 -2.95
C LEU A 2 -6.15 -5.46 -4.27
N PHE A 3 -6.09 -6.72 -4.71
CA PHE A 3 -5.52 -7.04 -6.02
C PHE A 3 -6.56 -6.90 -7.13
N ASP A 4 -6.26 -6.11 -8.15
CA ASP A 4 -7.04 -6.05 -9.38
C ASP A 4 -6.50 -7.08 -10.37
N ALA A 5 -7.17 -8.23 -10.46
CA ALA A 5 -6.72 -9.34 -11.30
C ALA A 5 -6.83 -9.05 -12.81
N ILE A 6 -7.69 -8.11 -13.22
CA ILE A 6 -7.85 -7.72 -14.62
C ILE A 6 -6.70 -6.80 -15.03
N ALA A 7 -6.41 -5.81 -14.19
CA ALA A 7 -5.37 -4.82 -14.48
C ALA A 7 -3.96 -5.25 -14.02
N GLY A 8 -3.83 -6.36 -13.28
CA GLY A 8 -2.55 -6.96 -12.90
C GLY A 8 -1.79 -6.24 -11.77
N HIS A 9 -2.43 -5.31 -11.07
CA HIS A 9 -1.81 -4.50 -10.03
C HIS A 9 -2.58 -4.52 -8.70
N TRP A 10 -1.92 -4.12 -7.62
CA TRP A 10 -2.52 -3.93 -6.32
C TRP A 10 -2.99 -2.50 -6.14
N ARG A 11 -4.25 -2.32 -5.78
CA ARG A 11 -4.73 -1.04 -5.24
C ARG A 11 -4.34 -0.93 -3.77
N VAL A 12 -3.66 0.17 -3.46
CA VAL A 12 -3.12 0.46 -2.13
C VAL A 12 -3.67 1.76 -1.60
N SER A 13 -3.92 1.79 -0.30
CA SER A 13 -4.24 3.01 0.43
C SER A 13 -3.64 2.91 1.83
N SER A 14 -3.20 4.04 2.38
CA SER A 14 -2.71 4.09 3.77
C SER A 14 -2.79 5.49 4.36
N THR A 15 -3.04 5.54 5.67
CA THR A 15 -2.96 6.72 6.52
C THR A 15 -1.81 6.65 7.53
N TYR A 16 -1.04 5.55 7.54
CA TYR A 16 0.06 5.36 8.49
C TYR A 16 1.37 5.97 7.93
N PRO A 17 2.02 6.92 8.63
CA PRO A 17 3.15 7.68 8.04
C PRO A 17 4.32 6.84 7.51
N PRO A 18 4.76 5.75 8.18
CA PRO A 18 5.78 4.86 7.62
C PRO A 18 5.34 4.18 6.32
N HIS A 19 4.07 3.77 6.21
CA HIS A 19 3.52 3.20 4.97
C HIS A 19 3.38 4.26 3.88
N ILE A 20 2.89 5.46 4.22
CA ILE A 20 2.79 6.59 3.29
C ILE A 20 4.16 6.85 2.64
N ARG A 21 5.23 6.90 3.43
CA ARG A 21 6.59 7.07 2.92
C ARG A 21 6.98 5.96 1.93
N GLN A 22 6.81 4.70 2.31
CA GLN A 22 7.15 3.56 1.45
C GLN A 22 6.33 3.53 0.16
N LEU A 23 5.03 3.81 0.25
CA LEU A 23 4.13 3.82 -0.91
C LEU A 23 4.49 4.95 -1.87
N LYS A 24 4.83 6.15 -1.36
CA LYS A 24 5.30 7.26 -2.20
C LYS A 24 6.63 6.97 -2.91
N GLU A 25 7.53 6.25 -2.26
CA GLU A 25 8.85 5.92 -2.82
C GLU A 25 8.80 4.80 -3.87
N ARG A 26 7.85 3.88 -3.73
CA ARG A 26 7.85 2.61 -4.48
C ARG A 26 6.65 2.42 -5.40
N GLY A 27 5.54 3.09 -5.12
CA GLY A 27 4.29 2.93 -5.85
C GLY A 27 3.99 4.08 -6.82
N GLN A 28 2.98 3.85 -7.67
CA GLN A 28 2.38 4.90 -8.47
C GLN A 28 1.22 5.50 -7.67
N ILE A 29 1.46 6.64 -7.03
CA ILE A 29 0.46 7.34 -6.23
C ILE A 29 -0.44 8.16 -7.14
N SER A 30 -1.74 7.87 -7.10
CA SER A 30 -2.75 8.58 -7.89
C SER A 30 -3.45 9.68 -7.08
N ARG A 31 -3.45 9.56 -5.74
CA ARG A 31 -4.08 10.55 -4.85
C ARG A 31 -3.32 10.70 -3.54
N THR A 32 -3.21 11.95 -3.08
CA THR A 32 -2.71 12.30 -1.75
C THR A 32 -3.72 13.20 -1.04
N THR A 33 -3.94 12.96 0.25
CA THR A 33 -4.73 13.84 1.13
C THR A 33 -3.78 14.56 2.09
N THR A 34 -3.93 15.88 2.21
CA THR A 34 -3.14 16.73 3.11
C THR A 34 -4.01 17.32 4.21
N ASP A 35 -3.40 17.59 5.37
CA ASP A 35 -3.99 18.42 6.42
C ASP A 35 -3.82 19.92 6.14
N ASP A 36 -4.32 20.76 7.06
CA ASP A 36 -4.26 22.22 6.97
C ASP A 36 -2.82 22.78 7.01
N ASP A 37 -1.87 22.00 7.56
CA ASP A 37 -0.43 22.32 7.59
C ASP A 37 0.30 21.84 6.32
N GLY A 38 -0.41 21.25 5.36
CA GLY A 38 0.14 20.71 4.11
C GLY A 38 0.85 19.36 4.26
N ARG A 39 0.72 18.68 5.40
CA ARG A 39 1.30 17.36 5.63
C ARG A 39 0.42 16.29 5.00
N ILE A 40 1.04 15.33 4.33
CA ILE A 40 0.32 14.20 3.73
C ILE A 40 -0.12 13.23 4.83
N ILE A 41 -1.43 13.08 4.99
CA ILE A 41 -2.06 12.21 5.99
C ILE A 41 -2.68 10.94 5.39
N ALA A 42 -2.86 10.90 4.06
CA ALA A 42 -3.29 9.70 3.38
C ALA A 42 -2.75 9.63 1.94
N VAL A 43 -2.56 8.42 1.44
CA VAL A 43 -2.23 8.17 0.03
C VAL A 43 -3.08 7.03 -0.53
N GLU A 44 -3.42 7.13 -1.80
CA GLU A 44 -4.04 6.07 -2.61
C GLU A 44 -3.24 5.92 -3.91
N GLY A 45 -3.13 4.69 -4.40
CA GLY A 45 -2.38 4.43 -5.62
C GLY A 45 -2.39 2.95 -6.01
N VAL A 46 -1.43 2.60 -6.87
CA VAL A 46 -1.23 1.24 -7.33
C VAL A 46 0.21 0.78 -7.11
N MET A 47 0.37 -0.52 -6.86
CA MET A 47 1.65 -1.22 -6.77
C MET A 47 1.65 -2.37 -7.77
N GLU A 48 2.74 -2.56 -8.48
CA GLU A 48 2.91 -3.69 -9.38
C GLU A 48 2.94 -5.02 -8.61
N ARG A 49 2.57 -6.11 -9.29
CA ARG A 49 2.48 -7.44 -8.67
C ARG A 49 3.76 -7.87 -7.93
N ASN A 50 4.92 -7.53 -8.48
CA ASN A 50 6.24 -7.87 -7.93
C ASN A 50 6.70 -6.95 -6.78
N GLN A 51 6.00 -5.85 -6.52
CA GLN A 51 6.35 -4.89 -5.46
C GLN A 51 5.71 -5.23 -4.11
N ILE A 52 4.70 -6.10 -4.09
CA ILE A 52 4.10 -6.63 -2.86
C ILE A 52 4.68 -8.00 -2.55
N ARG A 53 5.29 -8.16 -1.38
CA ARG A 53 5.62 -9.47 -0.80
C ARG A 53 4.55 -9.87 0.19
N LEU A 54 3.77 -10.88 -0.16
CA LEU A 54 2.87 -11.53 0.79
C LEU A 54 3.68 -12.51 1.63
N PHE A 55 3.77 -12.27 2.93
CA PHE A 55 4.30 -13.28 3.85
C PHE A 55 3.27 -14.40 3.98
N LYS A 56 3.72 -15.65 3.83
CA LYS A 56 2.87 -16.79 4.20
C LYS A 56 2.56 -16.68 5.70
N PRO A 57 1.31 -16.84 6.13
CA PRO A 57 1.01 -16.94 7.55
C PRO A 57 1.81 -18.09 8.15
N ILE A 58 2.47 -17.84 9.27
CA ILE A 58 3.09 -18.91 10.07
C ILE A 58 1.93 -19.69 10.66
N LEU A 59 1.60 -20.82 10.06
CA LEU A 59 0.70 -21.79 10.68
C LEU A 59 1.48 -22.37 11.87
N LYS A 60 1.16 -21.92 13.10
CA LYS A 60 1.56 -22.68 14.28
C LYS A 60 0.74 -23.96 14.27
N GLU A 61 1.38 -25.09 14.00
CA GLU A 61 0.83 -26.38 14.40
C GLU A 61 0.73 -26.35 15.93
N ILE A 62 -0.48 -26.56 16.43
CA ILE A 62 -0.75 -26.75 17.86
C ILE A 62 -0.70 -28.27 18.03
N ASP A 63 0.38 -28.78 18.62
CA ASP A 63 0.50 -30.17 19.08
C ASP A 63 -0.51 -30.48 20.20
#